data_AF-A0A932SL23-F1
#
_entry.id   AF-A0A932SL23-F1
#
_cell.length_a   1.000
_cell.length_b   1.000
_cell.length_c   1.000
_cell.angle_alpha   90.00
_cell.angle_beta   90.00
_cell.angle_gamma   90.00
#
_symmetry.space_group_name_H-M   'P 1'
#
loop_
_entity.id
_entity.type
_entity.pdbx_description
1 polymer ?
#
loop_
_entity_poly.entity_id
_entity_poly.type
_entity_poly.pdbx_seq_one_letter_code
_entity_poly.pdbx_strand_id
1 'polypeptide(L)'
;MLIEKRKLRSIALFFGAIGCLLAGCAHLEQKETSDPPDLLMEGSEKKLATLDPALSLPRSLFFSPDGRHAVWVNRAGEQVQVVVDGVAGPPFDSIGRGPVTLSPDGRRVAYVVENKTNQHLSVVVDGKAGPEYEKILSGTPLFSPDGRHVAYAAVREGKYYVILDAAVGPDYELVGHLTFSPDGGRFAYAAQKDKKRFIVADGVPGAPFEDVFIAGFSPDGRHLVYYATEEKQRRVIIDDQPGPLFEAVGPVQFYPAAGKGASFLSYVGLRGSELIQLTQPLR
;
A
#
# COMPACT_ATOMS: atom_id res chain seq x y z
N MET A 1 -10.98 41.00 -2.94
CA MET A 1 -10.22 41.15 -1.68
C MET A 1 -8.78 40.75 -1.99
N LEU A 2 -7.85 41.68 -1.77
CA LEU A 2 -6.47 41.66 -2.29
C LEU A 2 -5.66 40.40 -1.89
N ILE A 3 -4.90 39.87 -2.84
CA ILE A 3 -3.85 38.85 -2.59
C ILE A 3 -2.59 39.60 -2.15
N GLU A 4 -2.27 39.55 -0.86
CA GLU A 4 -1.00 40.06 -0.33
C GLU A 4 0.07 38.96 -0.46
N LYS A 5 1.03 39.12 -1.38
CA LYS A 5 2.22 38.24 -1.45
C LYS A 5 3.20 38.67 -0.37
N ARG A 6 3.26 37.96 0.77
CA ARG A 6 4.32 38.15 1.77
C ARG A 6 5.55 37.32 1.41
N LYS A 7 6.68 37.98 1.14
CA LYS A 7 8.00 37.34 1.00
C LYS A 7 8.51 36.94 2.40
N LEU A 8 8.69 35.65 2.67
CA LEU A 8 9.51 35.20 3.80
C LEU A 8 10.99 35.27 3.38
N ARG A 9 11.83 35.91 4.20
CA ARG A 9 13.30 35.89 4.05
C ARG A 9 13.87 34.81 4.96
N SER A 10 14.50 33.79 4.39
CA SER A 10 15.26 32.78 5.13
C SER A 10 16.62 33.34 5.55
N ILE A 11 16.98 33.20 6.82
CA ILE A 11 18.31 33.49 7.35
C ILE A 11 19.09 32.17 7.39
N ALA A 12 20.16 32.04 6.61
CA ALA A 12 21.12 30.95 6.73
C ALA A 12 22.37 31.44 7.45
N LEU A 13 22.71 30.81 8.57
CA LEU A 13 23.96 31.03 9.32
C LEU A 13 25.09 30.18 8.71
N PHE A 14 26.16 30.83 8.24
CA PHE A 14 27.39 30.17 7.78
C PHE A 14 28.43 30.13 8.91
N PHE A 15 28.91 28.95 9.29
CA PHE A 15 30.12 28.78 10.10
C PHE A 15 31.34 28.77 9.18
N GLY A 16 32.18 29.79 9.29
CA GLY A 16 33.48 29.86 8.60
C GLY A 16 34.62 29.35 9.48
N ALA A 17 35.51 28.54 8.91
CA ALA A 17 36.81 28.19 9.51
C ALA A 17 37.96 28.50 8.53
N ILE A 18 38.71 29.52 8.94
CA ILE A 18 40.11 29.95 8.73
C ILE A 18 41.05 29.05 7.88
N GLY A 19 41.82 29.70 6.99
CA GLY A 19 43.11 29.16 6.50
C GLY A 19 43.89 30.04 5.50
N CYS A 20 44.94 30.71 6.00
CA CYS A 20 46.18 31.16 5.33
C CYS A 20 46.22 32.39 4.39
N LEU A 21 46.97 33.40 4.86
CA LEU A 21 47.71 34.39 4.04
C LEU A 21 48.77 33.72 3.18
N LEU A 22 48.96 34.20 1.94
CA LEU A 22 50.24 34.76 1.45
C LEU A 22 50.02 35.48 0.10
N ALA A 23 50.79 36.56 -0.08
CA ALA A 23 50.64 37.59 -1.10
C ALA A 23 51.11 37.17 -2.51
N GLY A 24 50.47 37.72 -3.55
CA GLY A 24 50.98 37.69 -4.92
C GLY A 24 49.89 37.97 -5.96
N CYS A 25 49.89 39.18 -6.52
CA CYS A 25 48.92 39.68 -7.49
C CYS A 25 48.74 38.79 -8.74
N ALA A 26 47.48 38.44 -9.03
CA ALA A 26 46.95 38.29 -10.39
C ALA A 26 45.46 38.62 -10.33
N HIS A 27 45.08 39.77 -10.90
CA HIS A 27 43.68 40.21 -11.00
C HIS A 27 43.01 39.41 -12.11
N LEU A 28 42.64 38.16 -11.80
CA LEU A 28 41.62 37.44 -12.56
C LEU A 28 40.28 37.99 -12.07
N GLU A 29 39.54 38.66 -12.97
CA GLU A 29 38.12 38.91 -12.77
C GLU A 29 37.43 37.55 -12.55
N GLN A 30 37.23 37.20 -11.29
CA GLN A 30 36.24 36.21 -10.92
C GLN A 30 34.90 36.82 -11.30
N LYS A 31 34.35 36.33 -12.42
CA LYS A 31 32.95 36.54 -12.75
C LYS A 31 32.15 36.01 -11.56
N GLU A 32 31.70 36.94 -10.72
CA GLU A 32 30.90 36.63 -9.54
C GLU A 32 29.78 35.70 -9.99
N THR A 33 29.76 34.58 -9.28
CA THR A 33 28.80 33.49 -9.35
C THR A 33 27.41 34.04 -9.56
N SER A 34 26.75 33.60 -10.63
CA SER A 34 25.30 33.75 -10.79
C SER A 34 24.64 33.35 -9.47
N ASP A 35 23.84 34.22 -8.90
CA ASP A 35 22.98 33.90 -7.76
C ASP A 35 22.35 32.53 -8.00
N PRO A 36 22.32 31.63 -6.99
CA PRO A 36 21.57 30.39 -7.13
C PRO A 36 20.14 30.78 -7.53
N PRO A 37 19.51 30.08 -8.48
CA PRO A 37 18.17 30.45 -8.91
C PRO A 37 17.30 30.53 -7.66
N ASP A 38 16.64 31.68 -7.46
CA ASP A 38 15.64 31.86 -6.42
C ASP A 38 14.65 30.68 -6.57
N LEU A 39 14.80 29.66 -5.72
CA LEU A 39 13.85 28.57 -5.58
C LEU A 39 12.62 29.16 -4.89
N LEU A 40 11.88 29.98 -5.64
CA LEU A 40 10.54 30.39 -5.26
C LEU A 40 9.72 29.11 -5.24
N MET A 41 9.41 28.65 -4.02
CA MET A 41 8.36 27.65 -3.83
C MET A 41 7.06 28.30 -4.32
N GLU A 42 6.71 28.06 -5.58
CA GLU A 42 5.38 28.38 -6.11
C GLU A 42 4.38 27.44 -5.43
N GLY A 43 3.86 27.88 -4.29
CA GLY A 43 2.92 27.12 -3.47
C GLY A 43 1.57 27.82 -3.37
N SER A 44 0.52 27.02 -3.20
CA SER A 44 -0.80 27.49 -2.78
C SER A 44 -1.03 27.14 -1.32
N GLU A 45 -1.53 28.09 -0.52
CA GLU A 45 -1.92 27.84 0.86
C GLU A 45 -3.39 27.39 0.92
N LYS A 46 -3.65 26.26 1.58
CA LYS A 46 -5.00 25.79 1.92
C LYS A 46 -5.09 25.63 3.43
N LYS A 47 -6.03 26.34 4.06
CA LYS A 47 -6.38 26.10 5.46
C LYS A 47 -7.08 24.73 5.56
N LEU A 48 -6.50 23.81 6.33
CA LEU A 48 -7.08 22.47 6.56
C LEU A 48 -7.98 22.42 7.81
N ALA A 49 -7.52 23.01 8.92
CA ALA A 49 -8.28 23.09 10.16
C ALA A 49 -7.78 24.24 11.05
N THR A 50 -8.55 24.58 12.07
CA THR A 50 -8.07 25.36 13.22
C THR A 50 -7.92 24.38 14.38
N LEU A 51 -6.69 24.22 14.88
CA LEU A 51 -6.39 23.39 16.04
C LEU A 51 -6.46 24.25 17.31
N ASP A 52 -6.83 23.65 18.43
CA ASP A 52 -6.65 24.26 19.75
C ASP A 52 -5.15 24.53 19.95
N PRO A 53 -4.72 25.76 20.31
CA PRO A 53 -3.31 26.07 20.55
C PRO A 53 -2.62 25.19 21.60
N ALA A 54 -3.39 24.58 22.50
CA ALA A 54 -2.88 23.62 23.48
C ALA A 54 -2.59 22.23 22.88
N LEU A 55 -3.07 21.92 21.67
CA LEU A 55 -2.81 20.67 20.96
C LEU A 55 -1.54 20.81 20.11
N SER A 56 -0.58 19.89 20.32
CA SER A 56 0.57 19.72 19.43
C SER A 56 0.13 19.24 18.03
N LEU A 57 0.92 19.50 16.99
CA LEU A 57 0.68 18.97 15.64
C LEU A 57 0.36 17.47 15.68
N PRO A 58 -0.61 16.99 14.88
CA PRO A 58 -0.97 15.59 14.90
C PRO A 58 0.22 14.73 14.48
N ARG A 59 0.58 13.75 15.31
CA ARG A 59 1.74 12.86 15.07
C ARG A 59 1.57 11.94 13.86
N SER A 60 0.36 11.78 13.38
CA SER A 60 0.03 10.95 12.23
C SER A 60 -0.78 11.81 11.27
N LEU A 61 -0.09 12.45 10.32
CA LEU A 61 -0.67 13.25 9.24
C LEU A 61 -0.23 12.62 7.92
N PHE A 62 -1.19 12.30 7.06
CA PHE A 62 -0.99 11.72 5.73
C PHE A 62 -1.68 12.59 4.70
N PHE A 63 -1.06 12.71 3.52
CA PHE A 63 -1.67 13.35 2.36
C PHE A 63 -2.02 12.29 1.32
N SER A 64 -3.10 12.51 0.57
CA SER A 64 -3.33 11.77 -0.67
C SER A 64 -2.20 12.03 -1.67
N PRO A 65 -1.92 11.10 -2.61
CA PRO A 65 -0.85 11.27 -3.59
C PRO A 65 -0.98 12.55 -4.44
N ASP A 66 -2.21 13.01 -4.69
CA ASP A 66 -2.49 14.26 -5.40
C ASP A 66 -2.44 15.53 -4.52
N GLY A 67 -2.13 15.36 -3.23
CA GLY A 67 -2.03 16.43 -2.24
C GLY A 67 -3.35 17.10 -1.86
N ARG A 68 -4.50 16.61 -2.34
CA ARG A 68 -5.80 17.28 -2.16
C ARG A 68 -6.46 16.98 -0.82
N HIS A 69 -6.19 15.80 -0.27
CA HIS A 69 -6.78 15.29 0.95
C HIS A 69 -5.73 15.12 2.03
N ALA A 70 -6.07 15.51 3.26
CA ALA A 70 -5.24 15.34 4.43
C ALA A 70 -6.00 14.53 5.49
N VAL A 71 -5.34 13.53 6.05
CA VAL A 71 -5.89 12.70 7.12
C VAL A 71 -4.99 12.70 8.32
N TRP A 72 -5.56 12.91 9.49
CA TRP A 72 -4.82 12.82 10.73
C TRP A 72 -5.60 12.24 11.88
N VAL A 73 -4.86 11.84 12.91
CA VAL A 73 -5.43 11.37 14.16
C VAL A 73 -5.44 12.52 15.16
N ASN A 74 -6.63 12.90 15.61
CA ASN A 74 -6.83 13.79 16.73
C ASN A 74 -7.06 12.97 18.02
N ARG A 75 -6.57 13.49 19.15
CA ARG A 75 -6.78 12.88 20.47
C ARG A 75 -7.41 13.92 21.39
N ALA A 76 -8.66 13.67 21.79
CA ALA A 76 -9.43 14.53 22.67
C ALA A 76 -9.75 13.76 23.95
N GLY A 77 -8.96 14.00 25.00
CA GLY A 77 -9.03 13.22 26.24
C GLY A 77 -8.63 11.76 26.02
N GLU A 78 -9.48 10.83 26.46
CA GLU A 78 -9.25 9.38 26.30
C GLU A 78 -9.67 8.83 24.93
N GLN A 79 -10.32 9.64 24.11
CA GLN A 79 -10.84 9.27 22.81
C GLN A 79 -9.95 9.79 21.68
N VAL A 80 -10.02 9.09 20.55
CA VAL A 80 -9.33 9.41 19.30
C VAL A 80 -10.35 9.54 18.18
N GLN A 81 -10.07 10.46 17.26
CA GLN A 81 -10.87 10.67 16.06
C GLN A 81 -9.94 10.72 14.86
N VAL A 82 -10.32 10.02 13.78
CA VAL A 82 -9.69 10.25 12.48
C VAL A 82 -10.38 11.44 11.83
N VAL A 83 -9.58 12.43 11.47
CA VAL A 83 -10.04 13.67 10.83
C VAL A 83 -9.62 13.63 9.37
N VAL A 84 -10.57 13.84 8.48
CA VAL A 84 -10.36 13.92 7.03
C VAL A 84 -10.71 15.33 6.58
N ASP A 85 -9.74 16.07 6.05
CA ASP A 85 -9.92 17.45 5.57
C ASP A 85 -10.63 18.38 6.57
N GLY A 86 -10.32 18.23 7.85
CA GLY A 86 -10.89 19.03 8.94
C GLY A 86 -12.23 18.53 9.47
N VAL A 87 -12.81 17.49 8.87
CA VAL A 87 -14.05 16.85 9.34
C VAL A 87 -13.69 15.67 10.23
N ALA A 88 -14.02 15.78 11.52
CA ALA A 88 -13.78 14.71 12.49
C ALA A 88 -14.81 13.59 12.30
N GLY A 89 -14.32 12.35 12.20
CA GLY A 89 -15.15 11.16 12.25
C GLY A 89 -15.68 10.86 13.66
N PRO A 90 -16.37 9.72 13.83
CA PRO A 90 -16.82 9.28 15.15
C PRO A 90 -15.63 9.10 16.12
N PRO A 91 -15.84 9.34 17.42
CA PRO A 91 -14.83 9.09 18.44
C PRO A 91 -14.70 7.60 18.73
N PHE A 92 -13.47 7.17 19.00
CA PHE A 92 -13.13 5.80 19.40
C PHE A 92 -12.21 5.81 20.61
N ASP A 93 -12.17 4.71 21.33
CA ASP A 93 -11.33 4.59 22.52
C ASP A 93 -9.84 4.52 22.20
N SER A 94 -9.48 3.86 21.10
CA SER A 94 -8.15 3.82 20.52
C SER A 94 -8.21 3.45 19.04
N ILE A 95 -7.22 3.91 18.27
CA ILE A 95 -6.90 3.38 16.95
C ILE A 95 -6.00 2.18 17.23
N GLY A 96 -6.37 1.01 16.71
CA GLY A 96 -5.59 -0.21 16.85
C GLY A 96 -4.19 -0.08 16.26
N ARG A 97 -3.30 -1.04 16.52
CA ARG A 97 -1.96 -1.07 15.90
C ARG A 97 -2.07 -1.36 14.39
N GLY A 98 -2.39 -0.35 13.58
CA GLY A 98 -2.50 -0.46 12.12
C GLY A 98 -2.49 0.92 11.44
N PRO A 99 -2.11 0.99 10.15
CA PRO A 99 -2.06 2.24 9.42
C PRO A 99 -3.47 2.81 9.17
N VAL A 100 -3.59 4.13 9.18
CA VAL A 100 -4.69 4.81 8.50
C VAL A 100 -4.39 4.72 7.00
N THR A 101 -5.31 4.13 6.25
CA THR A 101 -5.16 3.84 4.82
C THR A 101 -6.08 4.76 4.03
N LEU A 102 -5.56 5.37 2.96
CA LEU A 102 -6.32 6.21 2.03
C LEU A 102 -6.56 5.46 0.72
N SER A 103 -7.69 5.72 0.07
CA SER A 103 -7.85 5.35 -1.34
C SER A 103 -6.84 6.10 -2.22
N PRO A 104 -6.51 5.60 -3.41
CA PRO A 104 -5.57 6.26 -4.31
C PRO A 104 -5.96 7.70 -4.69
N ASP A 105 -7.25 8.00 -4.78
CA ASP A 105 -7.78 9.34 -5.01
C ASP A 105 -7.92 10.18 -3.73
N GLY A 106 -7.57 9.63 -2.57
CA GLY A 106 -7.64 10.29 -1.26
C GLY A 106 -9.04 10.50 -0.69
N ARG A 107 -10.09 10.12 -1.41
CA ARG A 107 -11.48 10.43 -1.02
C ARG A 107 -12.05 9.49 0.03
N ARG A 108 -11.43 8.32 0.20
CA ARG A 108 -11.87 7.30 1.14
C ARG A 108 -10.78 6.99 2.14
N VAL A 109 -11.21 6.60 3.33
CA VAL A 109 -10.30 6.30 4.44
C VAL A 109 -10.73 5.01 5.12
N ALA A 110 -9.75 4.18 5.46
CA ALA A 110 -9.95 2.99 6.27
C ALA A 110 -8.94 2.95 7.42
N TYR A 111 -9.38 2.56 8.61
CA TYR A 111 -8.51 2.43 9.78
C TYR A 111 -9.06 1.39 10.76
N VAL A 112 -8.19 0.89 11.64
CA VAL A 112 -8.56 -0.10 12.66
C VAL A 112 -8.79 0.61 13.98
N VAL A 113 -9.88 0.29 14.65
CA VAL A 113 -10.19 0.76 16.01
C VAL A 113 -10.27 -0.42 16.94
N GLU A 114 -9.98 -0.19 18.22
CA GLU A 114 -10.03 -1.21 19.26
C GLU A 114 -11.12 -0.86 20.28
N ASN A 115 -11.94 -1.84 20.63
CA ASN A 115 -12.88 -1.77 21.73
C ASN A 115 -12.14 -2.13 23.02
N LYS A 116 -12.00 -1.18 23.94
CA LYS A 116 -11.24 -1.39 25.20
C LYS A 116 -11.88 -2.40 26.14
N THR A 117 -13.17 -2.69 25.99
CA THR A 117 -13.90 -3.58 26.90
C THR A 117 -13.58 -5.04 26.65
N ASN A 118 -13.53 -5.44 25.38
CA ASN A 118 -13.29 -6.84 24.97
C ASN A 118 -11.97 -7.02 24.18
N GLN A 119 -11.23 -5.94 23.92
CA GLN A 119 -10.00 -5.91 23.13
C GLN A 119 -10.19 -6.33 21.67
N HIS A 120 -11.42 -6.35 21.17
CA HIS A 120 -11.72 -6.66 19.78
C HIS A 120 -11.44 -5.44 18.89
N LEU A 121 -11.19 -5.73 17.62
CA LEU A 121 -10.85 -4.78 16.59
C LEU A 121 -11.96 -4.67 15.56
N SER A 122 -12.22 -3.44 15.09
CA SER A 122 -13.12 -3.19 13.96
C SER A 122 -12.39 -2.39 12.88
N VAL A 123 -12.72 -2.65 11.62
CA VAL A 123 -12.31 -1.79 10.51
C VAL A 123 -13.38 -0.73 10.29
N VAL A 124 -12.97 0.53 10.34
CA VAL A 124 -13.82 1.68 10.00
C VAL A 124 -13.50 2.08 8.58
N VAL A 125 -14.52 2.16 7.73
CA VAL A 125 -14.42 2.62 6.34
C VAL A 125 -15.33 3.82 6.16
N ASP A 126 -14.77 4.96 5.76
CA ASP A 126 -15.52 6.20 5.51
C ASP A 126 -16.40 6.60 6.72
N GLY A 127 -15.84 6.44 7.92
CA GLY A 127 -16.50 6.74 9.20
C GLY A 127 -17.52 5.69 9.68
N LYS A 128 -17.71 4.59 8.94
CA LYS A 128 -18.61 3.50 9.33
C LYS A 128 -17.82 2.32 9.85
N ALA A 129 -18.01 1.98 11.13
CA ALA A 129 -17.40 0.80 11.72
C ALA A 129 -18.09 -0.47 11.21
N GLY A 130 -17.28 -1.46 10.80
CA GLY A 130 -17.72 -2.81 10.50
C GLY A 130 -17.89 -3.68 11.76
N PRO A 131 -18.06 -5.01 11.58
CA PRO A 131 -18.12 -5.96 12.69
C PRO A 131 -16.82 -5.99 13.52
N GLU A 132 -16.95 -6.42 14.77
CA GLU A 132 -15.81 -6.68 15.67
C GLU A 132 -15.19 -8.07 15.43
N TYR A 133 -13.87 -8.12 15.53
CA TYR A 133 -13.04 -9.30 15.34
C TYR A 133 -11.98 -9.40 16.44
N GLU A 134 -11.50 -10.59 16.76
CA GLU A 134 -10.40 -10.78 17.72
C GLU A 134 -9.10 -10.18 17.20
N LYS A 135 -8.86 -10.28 15.87
CA LYS A 135 -7.67 -9.74 15.20
C LYS A 135 -8.03 -9.24 13.81
N ILE A 136 -7.30 -8.22 13.35
CA ILE A 136 -7.21 -7.81 11.94
C ILE A 136 -5.78 -8.10 11.49
N LEU A 137 -5.61 -8.70 10.32
CA LEU A 137 -4.29 -9.11 9.83
C LEU A 137 -3.45 -7.89 9.44
N SER A 138 -2.17 -7.92 9.82
CA SER A 138 -1.19 -6.91 9.43
C SER A 138 -1.13 -6.74 7.91
N GLY A 139 -0.95 -5.51 7.45
CA GLY A 139 -0.99 -5.17 6.01
C GLY A 139 -2.40 -4.98 5.44
N THR A 140 -3.43 -5.00 6.29
CA THR A 140 -4.81 -4.66 5.94
C THR A 140 -5.38 -3.63 6.92
N PRO A 141 -6.46 -2.87 6.57
CA PRO A 141 -7.22 -2.88 5.31
C PRO A 141 -6.43 -2.32 4.11
N LEU A 142 -6.86 -2.66 2.90
CA LEU A 142 -6.31 -2.14 1.64
C LEU A 142 -7.43 -1.70 0.68
N PHE A 143 -7.22 -0.61 -0.05
CA PHE A 143 -8.11 -0.18 -1.13
C PHE A 143 -7.68 -0.77 -2.47
N SER A 144 -8.62 -1.01 -3.37
CA SER A 144 -8.32 -1.29 -4.77
C SER A 144 -7.64 -0.07 -5.44
N PRO A 145 -6.85 -0.27 -6.51
CA PRO A 145 -6.19 0.83 -7.24
C PRO A 145 -7.13 1.91 -7.80
N ASP A 146 -8.39 1.56 -8.08
CA ASP A 146 -9.43 2.50 -8.49
C ASP A 146 -10.17 3.16 -7.30
N GLY A 147 -9.82 2.79 -6.06
CA GLY A 147 -10.42 3.28 -4.82
C GLY A 147 -11.82 2.77 -4.51
N ARG A 148 -12.41 1.93 -5.38
CA ARG A 148 -13.82 1.51 -5.27
C ARG A 148 -14.04 0.43 -4.23
N HIS A 149 -13.06 -0.43 -4.01
CA HIS A 149 -13.18 -1.60 -3.16
C HIS A 149 -12.25 -1.49 -1.95
N VAL A 150 -12.67 -2.10 -0.84
CA VAL A 150 -11.84 -2.26 0.36
C VAL A 150 -11.81 -3.73 0.77
N ALA A 151 -10.61 -4.24 1.04
CA ALA A 151 -10.42 -5.60 1.48
C ALA A 151 -9.61 -5.65 2.79
N TYR A 152 -9.96 -6.58 3.67
CA TYR A 152 -9.17 -6.90 4.84
C TYR A 152 -9.36 -8.35 5.27
N ALA A 153 -8.46 -8.84 6.09
CA ALA A 153 -8.57 -10.17 6.68
C ALA A 153 -8.65 -10.06 8.20
N ALA A 154 -9.48 -10.91 8.80
CA ALA A 154 -9.78 -10.85 10.23
C ALA A 154 -9.90 -12.25 10.84
N VAL A 155 -9.76 -12.32 12.16
CA VAL A 155 -9.89 -13.56 12.94
C VAL A 155 -11.08 -13.46 13.88
N ARG A 156 -11.91 -14.49 13.90
CA ARG A 156 -13.01 -14.66 14.86
C ARG A 156 -13.12 -16.15 15.21
N GLU A 157 -13.16 -16.47 16.50
CA GLU A 157 -13.25 -17.83 17.02
C GLU A 157 -12.12 -18.73 16.47
N GLY A 158 -10.91 -18.16 16.36
CA GLY A 158 -9.73 -18.86 15.83
C GLY A 158 -9.78 -19.15 14.32
N LYS A 159 -10.78 -18.66 13.59
CA LYS A 159 -10.93 -18.82 12.13
C LYS A 159 -10.62 -17.52 11.40
N TYR A 160 -10.03 -17.63 10.21
CA TYR A 160 -9.68 -16.50 9.36
C TYR A 160 -10.79 -16.25 8.33
N TYR A 161 -11.10 -14.98 8.11
CA TYR A 161 -12.08 -14.52 7.13
C TYR A 161 -11.44 -13.44 6.26
N VAL A 162 -11.79 -13.43 4.99
CA VAL A 162 -11.55 -12.28 4.10
C VAL A 162 -12.84 -11.50 3.98
N ILE A 163 -12.75 -10.19 4.15
CA ILE A 163 -13.86 -9.26 4.03
C ILE A 163 -13.57 -8.37 2.83
N LEU A 164 -14.49 -8.34 1.85
CA LEU A 164 -14.45 -7.49 0.68
C LEU A 164 -15.74 -6.66 0.65
N ASP A 165 -15.62 -5.34 0.72
CA ASP A 165 -16.76 -4.41 0.74
C ASP A 165 -17.86 -4.78 1.75
N ALA A 166 -17.43 -5.10 2.98
CA ALA A 166 -18.26 -5.57 4.09
C ALA A 166 -18.90 -6.96 3.90
N ALA A 167 -18.75 -7.61 2.74
CA ALA A 167 -19.13 -9.00 2.57
C ALA A 167 -18.09 -9.92 3.21
N VAL A 168 -18.53 -10.76 4.15
CA VAL A 168 -17.69 -11.73 4.84
C VAL A 168 -17.61 -13.01 4.01
N GLY A 169 -16.41 -13.40 3.62
CA GLY A 169 -16.15 -14.65 2.91
C GLY A 169 -16.22 -15.89 3.80
N PRO A 170 -15.89 -17.07 3.25
CA PRO A 170 -15.83 -18.33 4.00
C PRO A 170 -14.78 -18.32 5.12
N ASP A 171 -14.89 -19.26 6.06
CA ASP A 171 -13.87 -19.51 7.08
C ASP A 171 -12.69 -20.32 6.52
N TYR A 172 -11.49 -19.96 6.97
CA TYR A 172 -10.25 -20.65 6.64
C TYR A 172 -9.40 -20.91 7.90
N GLU A 173 -8.49 -21.87 7.80
CA GLU A 173 -7.48 -22.13 8.83
C GLU A 173 -6.42 -21.04 8.86
N LEU A 174 -6.06 -20.52 7.69
CA LEU A 174 -5.15 -19.39 7.50
C LEU A 174 -5.55 -18.60 6.25
N VAL A 175 -5.27 -17.30 6.26
CA VAL A 175 -5.34 -16.41 5.10
C VAL A 175 -3.98 -15.74 4.95
N GLY A 176 -3.49 -15.71 3.71
CA GLY A 176 -2.21 -15.12 3.33
C GLY A 176 -2.36 -13.78 2.63
N HIS A 177 -1.45 -13.50 1.69
CA HIS A 177 -1.42 -12.25 0.92
C HIS A 177 -2.75 -12.01 0.18
N LEU A 178 -3.28 -10.79 0.29
CA LEU A 178 -4.44 -10.26 -0.45
C LEU A 178 -3.92 -9.29 -1.52
N THR A 179 -4.51 -9.30 -2.70
CA THR A 179 -4.11 -8.38 -3.78
C THR A 179 -5.26 -8.08 -4.75
N PHE A 180 -5.33 -6.84 -5.22
CA PHE A 180 -6.20 -6.44 -6.33
C PHE A 180 -5.42 -6.42 -7.64
N SER A 181 -6.09 -6.62 -8.77
CA SER A 181 -5.52 -6.33 -10.08
C SER A 181 -5.21 -4.83 -10.24
N PRO A 182 -4.28 -4.43 -11.15
CA PRO A 182 -3.91 -3.03 -11.34
C PRO A 182 -5.06 -2.09 -11.70
N ASP A 183 -6.11 -2.60 -12.33
CA ASP A 183 -7.33 -1.86 -12.67
C ASP A 183 -8.38 -1.87 -11.54
N GLY A 184 -8.14 -2.63 -10.45
CA GLY A 184 -9.07 -2.80 -9.33
C GLY A 184 -10.25 -3.74 -9.59
N GLY A 185 -10.37 -4.30 -10.80
CA GLY A 185 -11.52 -5.11 -11.20
C GLY A 185 -11.51 -6.55 -10.71
N ARG A 186 -10.35 -7.07 -10.30
CA ARG A 186 -10.17 -8.44 -9.78
C ARG A 186 -9.52 -8.44 -8.42
N PHE A 187 -9.77 -9.50 -7.65
CA PHE A 187 -9.25 -9.66 -6.30
C PHE A 187 -8.84 -11.10 -6.04
N ALA A 188 -7.66 -11.30 -5.45
CA ALA A 188 -7.15 -12.62 -5.12
C ALA A 188 -6.51 -12.68 -3.75
N TYR A 189 -6.57 -13.84 -3.11
CA TYR A 189 -5.86 -14.11 -1.86
C TYR A 189 -5.47 -15.57 -1.70
N ALA A 190 -4.40 -15.82 -0.93
CA ALA A 190 -4.04 -17.17 -0.53
C ALA A 190 -4.84 -17.60 0.71
N ALA A 191 -5.28 -18.86 0.74
CA ALA A 191 -6.02 -19.44 1.85
C ALA A 191 -5.55 -20.86 2.16
N GLN A 192 -5.81 -21.32 3.39
CA GLN A 192 -5.58 -22.69 3.81
C GLN A 192 -6.86 -23.33 4.34
N LYS A 193 -7.13 -24.57 3.89
CA LYS A 193 -8.19 -25.43 4.41
C LYS A 193 -7.75 -26.89 4.27
N ASP A 194 -8.07 -27.71 5.27
CA ASP A 194 -7.73 -29.14 5.29
C ASP A 194 -6.23 -29.39 5.08
N LYS A 195 -5.39 -28.55 5.69
CA LYS A 195 -3.91 -28.58 5.58
C LYS A 195 -3.35 -28.39 4.16
N LYS A 196 -4.18 -27.94 3.22
CA LYS A 196 -3.78 -27.58 1.85
C LYS A 196 -3.97 -26.09 1.62
N ARG A 197 -3.11 -25.50 0.81
CA ARG A 197 -3.17 -24.08 0.43
C ARG A 197 -3.62 -23.92 -1.01
N PHE A 198 -4.38 -22.87 -1.27
CA PHE A 198 -4.89 -22.56 -2.60
C PHE A 198 -5.06 -21.04 -2.75
N ILE A 199 -5.20 -20.59 -3.98
CA ILE A 199 -5.56 -19.21 -4.28
C ILE A 199 -7.08 -19.15 -4.45
N VAL A 200 -7.70 -18.15 -3.83
CA VAL A 200 -9.06 -17.75 -4.15
C VAL A 200 -8.98 -16.54 -5.06
N ALA A 201 -9.52 -16.64 -6.26
CA ALA A 201 -9.58 -15.56 -7.24
C ALA A 201 -11.04 -15.22 -7.49
N ASP A 202 -11.41 -13.96 -7.30
CA ASP A 202 -12.77 -13.44 -7.55
C ASP A 202 -13.87 -14.26 -6.83
N GLY A 203 -13.55 -14.73 -5.62
CA GLY A 203 -14.43 -15.56 -4.78
C GLY A 203 -14.41 -17.06 -5.11
N VAL A 204 -13.67 -17.49 -6.13
CA VAL A 204 -13.58 -18.89 -6.55
C VAL A 204 -12.28 -19.52 -6.06
N PRO A 205 -12.33 -20.59 -5.25
CA PRO A 205 -11.14 -21.32 -4.83
C PRO A 205 -10.56 -22.16 -5.98
N GLY A 206 -9.25 -22.04 -6.20
CA GLY A 206 -8.49 -22.85 -7.15
C GLY A 206 -8.08 -24.21 -6.58
N ALA A 207 -7.16 -24.89 -7.27
CA ALA A 207 -6.68 -26.22 -6.88
C ALA A 207 -5.87 -26.18 -5.56
N PRO A 208 -5.95 -27.23 -4.73
CA PRO A 208 -5.20 -27.34 -3.48
C PRO A 208 -3.76 -27.85 -3.70
N PHE A 209 -2.80 -27.20 -3.05
CA PHE A 209 -1.36 -27.51 -3.11
C PHE A 209 -0.75 -27.62 -1.71
N GLU A 210 0.51 -28.08 -1.61
CA GLU A 210 1.25 -28.06 -0.34
C GLU A 210 1.57 -26.63 0.09
N ASP A 211 1.92 -25.78 -0.88
CA ASP A 211 2.11 -24.35 -0.67
C ASP A 211 1.77 -23.55 -1.92
N VAL A 212 1.38 -22.28 -1.73
CA VAL A 212 1.09 -21.34 -2.82
C VAL A 212 1.61 -19.94 -2.48
N PHE A 213 2.04 -19.20 -3.49
CA PHE A 213 2.45 -17.80 -3.35
C PHE A 213 2.01 -16.99 -4.57
N ILE A 214 1.23 -15.93 -4.36
CA ILE A 214 0.77 -15.05 -5.43
C ILE A 214 1.96 -14.25 -5.96
N ALA A 215 2.28 -14.41 -7.24
CA ALA A 215 3.27 -13.58 -7.93
C ALA A 215 2.67 -12.21 -8.27
N GLY A 216 1.39 -12.18 -8.64
CA GLY A 216 0.63 -10.97 -8.91
C GLY A 216 -0.25 -11.11 -10.15
N PHE A 217 -0.99 -10.04 -10.44
CA PHE A 217 -1.71 -9.90 -11.69
C PHE A 217 -0.79 -9.36 -12.79
N SER A 218 -1.09 -9.70 -14.04
CA SER A 218 -0.47 -9.05 -15.19
C SER A 218 -0.74 -7.54 -15.17
N PRO A 219 0.14 -6.72 -15.78
CA PRO A 219 -0.03 -5.26 -15.87
C PRO A 219 -1.39 -4.77 -16.41
N ASP A 220 -2.04 -5.55 -17.27
CA ASP A 220 -3.38 -5.26 -17.79
C ASP A 220 -4.52 -5.82 -16.92
N GLY A 221 -4.20 -6.43 -15.77
CA GLY A 221 -5.14 -7.00 -14.81
C GLY A 221 -5.79 -8.31 -15.22
N ARG A 222 -5.53 -8.83 -16.43
CA ARG A 222 -6.27 -9.96 -16.99
C ARG A 222 -5.85 -11.31 -16.44
N HIS A 223 -4.56 -11.51 -16.19
CA HIS A 223 -4.00 -12.82 -15.82
C HIS A 223 -3.52 -12.82 -14.38
N LEU A 224 -3.92 -13.83 -13.60
CA LEU A 224 -3.39 -14.07 -12.26
C LEU A 224 -2.28 -15.11 -12.34
N VAL A 225 -1.12 -14.78 -11.77
CA VAL A 225 0.04 -15.67 -11.73
C VAL A 225 0.43 -15.97 -10.29
N TYR A 226 0.66 -17.25 -10.01
CA TYR A 226 1.11 -17.71 -8.70
C TYR A 226 2.03 -18.92 -8.83
N TYR A 227 2.82 -19.16 -7.79
CA TYR A 227 3.63 -20.36 -7.65
C TYR A 227 2.87 -21.36 -6.80
N ALA A 228 3.01 -22.64 -7.12
CA ALA A 228 2.50 -23.74 -6.33
C ALA A 228 3.62 -24.75 -6.06
N THR A 229 3.55 -25.39 -4.88
CA THR A 229 4.42 -26.51 -4.49
C THR A 229 3.61 -27.79 -4.38
N GLU A 230 4.07 -28.84 -5.05
CA GLU A 230 3.52 -30.19 -4.99
C GLU A 230 4.66 -31.21 -5.04
N GLU A 231 4.65 -32.21 -4.17
CA GLU A 231 5.67 -33.28 -4.14
C GLU A 231 7.12 -32.74 -4.07
N LYS A 232 7.32 -31.65 -3.29
CA LYS A 232 8.60 -30.91 -3.19
C LYS A 232 9.09 -30.26 -4.49
N GLN A 233 8.28 -30.25 -5.53
CA GLN A 233 8.54 -29.53 -6.78
C GLN A 233 7.70 -28.26 -6.85
N ARG A 234 8.14 -27.31 -7.67
CA ARG A 234 7.49 -26.01 -7.86
C ARG A 234 7.05 -25.85 -9.31
N ARG A 235 5.93 -25.16 -9.51
CA ARG A 235 5.44 -24.74 -10.83
C ARG A 235 4.81 -23.36 -10.78
N VAL A 236 4.78 -22.70 -11.94
CA VAL A 236 4.00 -21.47 -12.16
C VAL A 236 2.61 -21.87 -12.64
N ILE A 237 1.59 -21.22 -12.09
CA ILE A 237 0.20 -21.34 -12.50
C ILE A 237 -0.25 -20.00 -13.05
N ILE A 238 -0.91 -20.03 -14.21
CA ILE A 238 -1.43 -18.86 -14.91
C ILE A 238 -2.92 -19.11 -15.12
N ASP A 239 -3.78 -18.32 -14.48
CA ASP A 239 -5.25 -18.48 -14.53
C ASP A 239 -5.72 -19.93 -14.30
N ASP A 240 -5.20 -20.53 -13.23
CA ASP A 240 -5.46 -21.92 -12.83
C ASP A 240 -5.01 -22.99 -13.84
N GLN A 241 -4.26 -22.61 -14.88
CA GLN A 241 -3.58 -23.53 -15.78
C GLN A 241 -2.15 -23.79 -15.30
N PRO A 242 -1.82 -25.04 -14.91
CA PRO A 242 -0.55 -25.32 -14.27
C PRO A 242 0.56 -25.58 -15.30
N GLY A 243 1.65 -24.81 -15.25
CA GLY A 243 2.84 -24.97 -16.10
C GLY A 243 3.73 -26.15 -15.66
N PRO A 244 4.86 -26.46 -16.30
CA PRO A 244 5.67 -27.63 -15.95
C PRO A 244 6.28 -27.57 -14.54
N LEU A 245 6.63 -28.76 -14.01
CA LEU A 245 7.28 -28.94 -12.72
C LEU A 245 8.81 -28.75 -12.79
N PHE A 246 9.36 -28.14 -11.75
CA PHE A 246 10.78 -27.87 -11.54
C PHE A 246 11.20 -28.08 -10.08
N GLU A 247 12.49 -28.29 -9.84
CA GLU A 247 13.05 -28.34 -8.49
C GLU A 247 13.03 -26.96 -7.83
N ALA A 248 13.22 -25.91 -8.63
CA ALA A 248 13.09 -24.52 -8.23
C ALA A 248 12.57 -23.69 -9.39
N VAL A 249 11.87 -22.60 -9.08
CA VAL A 249 11.34 -21.66 -10.06
C VAL A 249 11.82 -20.26 -9.68
N GLY A 250 12.40 -19.54 -10.64
CA GLY A 250 12.81 -18.16 -10.50
C GLY A 250 11.63 -17.18 -10.60
N PRO A 251 11.88 -15.87 -10.45
CA PRO A 251 10.82 -14.87 -10.52
C PRO A 251 10.19 -14.83 -11.93
N VAL A 252 8.85 -14.74 -11.96
CA VAL A 252 8.09 -14.42 -13.16
C VAL A 252 8.24 -12.94 -13.48
N GLN A 253 8.50 -12.64 -14.76
CA GLN A 253 8.55 -11.27 -15.28
C GLN A 253 7.52 -11.11 -16.41
N PHE A 254 6.73 -10.04 -16.34
CA PHE A 254 5.81 -9.64 -17.39
C PHE A 254 6.50 -8.70 -18.38
N TYR A 255 6.30 -8.94 -19.67
CA TYR A 255 6.83 -8.09 -20.73
C TYR A 255 5.68 -7.50 -21.56
N PRO A 256 5.62 -6.17 -21.72
CA PRO A 256 4.64 -5.55 -22.60
C PRO A 256 5.01 -5.77 -24.07
N ALA A 257 4.05 -6.02 -24.96
CA ALA A 257 4.25 -5.71 -26.38
C ALA A 257 4.03 -4.22 -26.58
N ALA A 258 4.70 -3.68 -27.60
CA ALA A 258 4.47 -2.33 -28.06
C ALA A 258 2.97 -2.11 -28.36
N GLY A 259 2.27 -1.42 -27.45
CA GLY A 259 0.97 -0.83 -27.72
C GLY A 259 -0.26 -1.33 -26.93
N LYS A 260 -0.17 -2.31 -26.00
CA LYS A 260 -1.20 -2.60 -24.95
C LYS A 260 -0.86 -3.86 -24.13
N GLY A 261 -0.85 -3.74 -22.79
CA GLY A 261 -0.81 -4.85 -21.83
C GLY A 261 0.47 -5.69 -21.82
N ALA A 262 0.59 -6.62 -20.86
CA ALA A 262 1.62 -7.66 -20.94
C ALA A 262 1.27 -8.63 -22.07
N SER A 263 2.25 -8.93 -22.91
CA SER A 263 2.04 -9.76 -24.11
C SER A 263 2.62 -11.15 -23.96
N PHE A 264 3.57 -11.30 -23.05
CA PHE A 264 4.01 -12.58 -22.56
C PHE A 264 4.57 -12.42 -21.15
N LEU A 265 4.68 -13.54 -20.44
CA LEU A 265 5.51 -13.65 -19.26
C LEU A 265 6.69 -14.58 -19.53
N SER A 266 7.79 -14.38 -18.81
CA SER A 266 8.90 -15.32 -18.80
C SER A 266 9.35 -15.64 -17.38
N TYR A 267 9.79 -16.87 -17.19
CA TYR A 267 10.41 -17.34 -15.94
C TYR A 267 11.41 -18.45 -16.27
N VAL A 268 12.23 -18.80 -15.28
CA VAL A 268 13.17 -19.91 -15.37
C VAL A 268 12.82 -20.99 -14.37
N GLY A 269 12.98 -22.24 -14.76
CA GLY A 269 12.86 -23.41 -13.89
C GLY A 269 14.17 -24.21 -13.88
N LEU A 270 14.55 -24.73 -12.71
CA LEU A 270 15.69 -25.62 -12.55
C LEU A 270 15.25 -27.08 -12.68
N ARG A 271 15.93 -27.85 -13.54
CA ARG A 271 15.77 -29.30 -13.66
C ARG A 271 17.15 -29.95 -13.69
N GLY A 272 17.52 -30.64 -12.61
CA GLY A 272 18.90 -31.08 -12.40
C GLY A 272 19.88 -29.90 -12.46
N SER A 273 20.81 -29.93 -13.41
CA SER A 273 21.78 -28.86 -13.65
C SER A 273 21.37 -27.87 -14.75
N GLU A 274 20.16 -28.00 -15.30
CA GLU A 274 19.70 -27.20 -16.43
C GLU A 274 18.76 -26.08 -15.98
N LEU A 275 19.02 -24.85 -16.46
CA LEU A 275 18.09 -23.73 -16.37
C LEU A 275 17.26 -23.68 -17.66
N ILE A 276 15.95 -23.87 -17.52
CA ILE A 276 15.01 -23.88 -18.63
C ILE A 276 14.21 -22.57 -18.57
N GLN A 277 14.37 -21.71 -19.57
CA GLN A 277 13.51 -20.55 -19.75
C GLN A 277 12.18 -20.97 -20.36
N LEU A 278 11.09 -20.49 -19.76
CA LEU A 278 9.75 -20.56 -20.35
C LEU A 278 9.28 -19.16 -20.67
N THR A 279 8.69 -19.03 -21.85
CA THR A 279 8.07 -17.80 -22.33
C THR A 279 6.67 -18.14 -22.79
N GLN A 280 5.68 -17.62 -22.06
CA GLN A 280 4.27 -17.92 -22.29
C GLN A 280 3.57 -16.66 -22.81
N PRO A 281 3.07 -16.67 -24.06
CA PRO A 281 2.18 -15.62 -24.54
C PRO A 281 0.93 -15.51 -23.66
N LEU A 282 0.56 -14.27 -23.34
CA LEU A 282 -0.66 -13.94 -22.61
C LEU A 282 -1.67 -13.42 -23.63
N ARG A 283 -2.81 -14.10 -23.77
CA ARG A 283 -3.86 -13.78 -24.74
C ARG A 283 -5.10 -13.28 -24.02
#